data_AF-A0A960FVW8-F1
#
_entry.id   AF-A0A960FVW8-F1
#
_cell.length_a   1.000
_cell.length_b   1.000
_cell.length_c   1.000
_cell.angle_alpha   90.00
_cell.angle_beta   90.00
_cell.angle_gamma   90.00
#
_symmetry.space_group_name_H-M   'P 1'
#
loop_
_entity.id
_entity.type
_entity.pdbx_description
1 polymer ?
#
loop_
_entity_poly.entity_id
_entity_poly.type
_entity_poly.pdbx_seq_one_letter_code
_entity_poly.pdbx_strand_id
1 'polypeptide(L)'
;MKRLAAGVCALVIAAMAQTPLPAHADTYRYWSYWVGGDSWSYSSRGPGFRTPPDGGVEGWRYVVSPKDGSQASPPATMSTYDQLCPGQPLAPEGQKRVAVVIDPGPAGIAPVGETPPQLTTTCVTVPTTDNGLRVLQRVAELRFHSSGLICGIGGFPASECPGQSARRPSTSAPVTTAPAAPDAATVPEPAGVTATRTRSGPTPESTPTPTPSLRSPTPTDTRSPVALALPESSDPASDPAPPPWLAAIGVTMIAALLGLAILVRRGRG
;
A
#
# COMPACT_ATOMS: atom_id res chain seq x y z
N MET A 1 31.01 -11.26 -47.19
CA MET A 1 31.37 -12.04 -45.97
C MET A 1 32.77 -11.61 -45.52
N LYS A 2 33.01 -10.67 -44.60
CA LYS A 2 32.95 -10.88 -43.15
C LYS A 2 32.98 -9.56 -42.35
N ARG A 3 33.07 -8.38 -43.00
CA ARG A 3 33.26 -7.08 -42.30
C ARG A 3 32.04 -6.16 -42.25
N LEU A 4 31.05 -6.33 -43.14
CA LEU A 4 29.82 -5.52 -43.14
C LEU A 4 28.68 -6.11 -42.29
N ALA A 5 28.77 -7.39 -41.92
CA ALA A 5 27.78 -8.04 -41.04
C ALA A 5 28.00 -7.72 -39.54
N ALA A 6 29.17 -7.19 -39.18
CA ALA A 6 29.49 -6.87 -37.79
C ALA A 6 28.93 -5.51 -37.34
N GLY A 7 28.70 -4.57 -38.26
CA GLY A 7 28.17 -3.23 -37.93
C GLY A 7 26.66 -3.22 -37.67
N VAL A 8 25.90 -4.06 -38.36
CA VAL A 8 24.42 -4.10 -38.23
C VAL A 8 23.98 -4.86 -36.98
N CYS A 9 24.73 -5.89 -36.54
CA CYS A 9 24.45 -6.55 -35.26
C CYS A 9 24.75 -5.68 -34.04
N ALA A 10 25.67 -4.72 -34.13
CA ALA A 10 25.97 -3.80 -33.03
C ALA A 10 24.86 -2.76 -32.80
N LEU A 11 24.12 -2.36 -33.85
CA LEU A 11 23.04 -1.38 -33.72
C LEU A 11 21.73 -1.97 -33.18
N VAL A 12 21.46 -3.26 -33.42
CA VAL A 12 20.22 -3.92 -32.95
C VAL A 12 20.31 -4.29 -31.46
N ILE A 13 21.50 -4.59 -30.93
CA ILE A 13 21.68 -4.90 -29.51
C ILE A 13 21.59 -3.62 -28.64
N ALA A 14 21.94 -2.46 -29.18
CA ALA A 14 21.83 -1.18 -28.47
C ALA A 14 20.38 -0.70 -28.25
N ALA A 15 19.41 -1.21 -29.02
CA ALA A 15 18.00 -0.79 -28.92
C ALA A 15 17.20 -1.53 -27.83
N MET A 16 17.74 -2.61 -27.25
CA MET A 16 17.05 -3.43 -26.23
C MET A 16 17.51 -3.15 -24.80
N ALA A 17 18.44 -2.22 -24.59
CA ALA A 17 18.84 -1.74 -23.27
C ALA A 17 17.91 -0.63 -22.77
N GLN A 18 16.59 -0.87 -22.82
CA GLN A 18 15.67 -0.08 -22.01
C GLN A 18 15.75 -0.65 -20.60
N THR A 19 16.64 -0.11 -19.77
CA THR A 19 16.54 -0.29 -18.33
C THR A 19 15.12 0.15 -17.94
N PRO A 20 14.27 -0.70 -17.35
CA PRO A 20 13.00 -0.23 -16.84
C PRO A 20 13.32 0.88 -15.87
N LEU A 21 12.94 2.12 -16.22
CA LEU A 21 12.91 3.20 -15.25
C LEU A 21 12.08 2.67 -14.08
N PRO A 22 12.55 2.79 -12.82
CA PRO A 22 11.71 2.43 -11.71
C PRO A 22 10.41 3.19 -11.89
N ALA A 23 9.29 2.46 -11.99
CA ALA A 23 7.99 3.07 -11.88
C ALA A 23 7.98 3.72 -10.50
N HIS A 24 8.22 5.03 -10.45
CA HIS A 24 8.07 5.79 -9.23
C HIS A 24 6.59 5.67 -8.90
N ALA A 25 6.27 4.73 -8.00
CA ALA A 25 4.94 4.67 -7.44
C ALA A 25 4.78 5.96 -6.66
N ASP A 26 4.05 6.91 -7.24
CA ASP A 26 3.74 8.17 -6.59
C ASP A 26 3.11 7.85 -5.24
N THR A 27 3.85 8.11 -4.17
CA THR A 27 3.33 8.00 -2.82
C THR A 27 2.53 9.25 -2.54
N TYR A 28 1.39 9.08 -1.89
CA TYR A 28 0.53 10.20 -1.52
C TYR A 28 0.00 10.00 -0.11
N ARG A 29 -0.44 11.10 0.48
CA ARG A 29 -1.07 11.07 1.79
C ARG A 29 -2.56 10.78 1.69
N TYR A 30 -3.06 9.89 2.53
CA TYR A 30 -4.49 9.58 2.58
C TYR A 30 -4.88 8.88 3.88
N TRP A 31 -6.20 8.82 4.14
CA TRP A 31 -6.79 7.99 5.17
C TRP A 31 -6.93 6.54 4.70
N SER A 32 -6.03 5.68 5.16
CA SER A 32 -6.14 4.22 5.02
C SER A 32 -7.22 3.66 5.93
N TYR A 33 -7.82 2.54 5.55
CA TYR A 33 -8.93 1.91 6.25
C TYR A 33 -8.57 0.48 6.67
N TRP A 34 -8.89 0.15 7.92
CA TRP A 34 -8.45 -1.06 8.60
C TRP A 34 -9.60 -1.70 9.38
N VAL A 35 -9.63 -3.02 9.37
CA VAL A 35 -10.52 -3.81 10.21
C VAL A 35 -9.70 -4.37 11.38
N GLY A 36 -10.17 -4.15 12.60
CA GLY A 36 -9.55 -4.71 13.80
C GLY A 36 -10.12 -6.09 14.17
N GLY A 37 -9.33 -6.84 14.93
CA GLY A 37 -9.54 -8.19 15.43
C GLY A 37 -8.29 -8.57 16.23
N ASP A 38 -7.83 -9.82 16.10
CA ASP A 38 -6.54 -10.26 16.70
C ASP A 38 -5.34 -9.43 16.19
N SER A 39 -5.46 -8.89 14.98
CA SER A 39 -4.52 -7.93 14.40
C SER A 39 -5.25 -6.96 13.47
N TRP A 40 -4.59 -5.87 13.11
CA TRP A 40 -5.10 -4.96 12.08
C TRP A 40 -4.99 -5.59 10.69
N SER A 41 -6.10 -5.58 9.95
CA SER A 41 -6.14 -6.01 8.55
C SER A 41 -6.45 -4.82 7.64
N TYR A 42 -5.60 -4.59 6.64
CA TYR A 42 -5.82 -3.53 5.66
C TYR A 42 -7.05 -3.86 4.80
N SER A 43 -7.95 -2.90 4.64
CA SER A 43 -9.08 -3.05 3.73
C SER A 43 -8.84 -2.30 2.43
N SER A 44 -8.63 -3.07 1.35
CA SER A 44 -8.55 -2.53 -0.01
C SER A 44 -9.92 -2.08 -0.57
N ARG A 45 -11.02 -2.47 0.09
CA ARG A 45 -12.36 -1.93 -0.19
C ARG A 45 -12.68 -0.79 0.78
N GLY A 46 -13.37 0.25 0.31
CA GLY A 46 -13.75 1.37 1.18
C GLY A 46 -14.73 0.99 2.30
N PRO A 47 -14.86 1.82 3.35
CA PRO A 47 -15.68 1.54 4.54
C PRO A 47 -17.20 1.48 4.27
N GLY A 48 -17.65 1.86 3.07
CA GLY A 48 -19.05 1.70 2.65
C GLY A 48 -19.45 0.26 2.32
N PHE A 49 -18.50 -0.63 2.04
CA PHE A 49 -18.77 -1.98 1.53
C PHE A 49 -18.91 -3.06 2.60
N ARG A 50 -18.71 -2.71 3.87
CA ARG A 50 -18.72 -3.66 5.00
C ARG A 50 -19.55 -3.11 6.14
N THR A 51 -20.37 -3.98 6.72
CA THR A 51 -21.05 -3.75 7.98
C THR A 51 -20.29 -4.47 9.09
N PRO A 52 -19.68 -3.77 10.06
CA PRO A 52 -19.02 -4.42 11.18
C PRO A 52 -20.04 -5.24 12.00
N PRO A 53 -19.62 -6.35 12.63
CA PRO A 53 -20.43 -7.04 13.61
C PRO A 53 -20.55 -6.23 14.91
N ASP A 54 -21.41 -6.66 15.85
CA ASP A 54 -21.33 -6.20 17.24
C ASP A 54 -19.98 -6.56 17.84
N GLY A 55 -19.37 -5.61 18.57
CA GLY A 55 -17.99 -5.72 19.01
C GLY A 55 -16.96 -5.58 17.88
N GLY A 56 -17.35 -5.03 16.72
CA GLY A 56 -16.43 -4.76 15.63
C GLY A 56 -15.46 -3.62 15.95
N VAL A 57 -14.29 -3.63 15.31
CA VAL A 57 -13.32 -2.52 15.37
C VAL A 57 -13.05 -2.02 13.97
N GLU A 58 -13.20 -0.71 13.78
CA GLU A 58 -12.96 -0.01 12.53
C GLU A 58 -11.87 1.05 12.74
N GLY A 59 -10.86 1.06 11.88
CA GLY A 59 -9.67 1.89 12.03
C GLY A 59 -9.41 2.75 10.80
N TRP A 60 -9.07 4.02 11.03
CA TRP A 60 -8.60 4.94 10.02
C TRP A 60 -7.23 5.45 10.41
N ARG A 61 -6.24 5.32 9.52
CA ARG A 61 -4.90 5.88 9.73
C ARG A 61 -4.48 6.76 8.58
N TYR A 62 -4.06 7.98 8.88
CA TYR A 62 -3.45 8.85 7.89
C TYR A 62 -2.03 8.36 7.60
N VAL A 63 -1.74 8.07 6.34
CA VAL A 63 -0.50 7.41 5.90
C VAL A 63 0.05 8.08 4.64
N VAL A 64 1.34 7.91 4.39
CA VAL A 64 1.97 8.09 3.07
C VAL A 64 2.22 6.69 2.50
N SER A 65 1.60 6.34 1.38
CA SER A 65 1.79 5.04 0.74
C SER A 65 1.52 5.14 -0.76
N PRO A 66 2.06 4.20 -1.58
CA PRO A 66 1.57 3.98 -2.93
C PRO A 66 0.07 3.70 -2.97
N LYS A 67 -0.52 3.82 -4.17
CA LYS A 67 -1.97 3.73 -4.39
C LYS A 67 -2.59 2.40 -3.98
N ASP A 68 -1.84 1.33 -4.12
CA ASP A 68 -2.26 -0.02 -3.77
C ASP A 68 -2.29 -0.27 -2.25
N GLY A 69 -1.79 0.68 -1.44
CA GLY A 69 -1.71 0.53 0.01
C GLY A 69 -0.60 -0.40 0.49
N SER A 70 0.30 -0.84 -0.40
CA SER A 70 1.37 -1.79 -0.09
C SER A 70 2.33 -1.36 1.03
N GLN A 71 2.39 -0.06 1.31
CA GLN A 71 3.22 0.53 2.38
C GLN A 71 2.39 1.22 3.47
N ALA A 72 1.07 1.02 3.48
CA ALA A 72 0.22 1.57 4.52
C ALA A 72 0.50 0.86 5.85
N SER A 73 0.73 1.64 6.92
CA SER A 73 0.84 1.12 8.28
C SER A 73 -0.52 1.13 8.98
N PRO A 74 -0.81 0.16 9.88
CA PRO A 74 -2.05 0.13 10.65
C PRO A 74 -2.07 1.18 11.77
N PRO A 75 -3.25 1.47 12.36
CA PRO A 75 -3.36 2.27 13.57
C PRO A 75 -2.38 1.83 14.65
N ALA A 76 -1.72 2.80 15.30
CA ALA A 76 -0.73 2.57 16.35
C ALA A 76 -1.38 2.26 17.72
N THR A 77 -2.36 1.36 17.72
CA THR A 77 -3.14 0.93 18.90
C THR A 77 -3.44 -0.56 18.85
N MET A 78 -4.03 -1.06 19.94
CA MET A 78 -4.67 -2.38 19.98
C MET A 78 -5.80 -2.47 18.95
N SER A 79 -6.08 -3.67 18.47
CA SER A 79 -7.07 -3.92 17.42
C SER A 79 -8.31 -4.69 17.89
N THR A 80 -8.36 -5.12 19.16
CA THR A 80 -9.49 -5.88 19.70
C THR A 80 -10.48 -4.97 20.42
N TYR A 81 -11.78 -5.26 20.30
CA TYR A 81 -12.82 -4.42 20.88
C TYR A 81 -12.74 -4.36 22.40
N ASP A 82 -12.52 -5.49 23.08
CA ASP A 82 -12.50 -5.52 24.55
C ASP A 82 -11.33 -4.72 25.14
N GLN A 83 -10.21 -4.61 24.41
CA GLN A 83 -9.08 -3.76 24.82
C GLN A 83 -9.35 -2.27 24.58
N LEU A 84 -10.09 -1.93 23.52
CA LEU A 84 -10.41 -0.55 23.16
C LEU A 84 -11.62 0.00 23.92
N CYS A 85 -12.57 -0.87 24.26
CA CYS A 85 -13.89 -0.54 24.79
C CYS A 85 -14.25 -1.45 26.00
N PRO A 86 -13.42 -1.49 27.06
CA PRO A 86 -13.64 -2.40 28.17
C PRO A 86 -14.96 -2.08 28.90
N GLY A 87 -15.70 -3.13 29.26
CA GLY A 87 -16.87 -3.02 30.13
C GLY A 87 -18.09 -2.35 29.49
N GLN A 88 -18.16 -2.22 28.17
CA GLN A 88 -19.34 -1.68 27.52
C GLN A 88 -20.55 -2.60 27.72
N PRO A 89 -21.75 -2.05 28.05
CA PRO A 89 -22.96 -2.84 28.18
C PRO A 89 -23.29 -3.55 26.86
N LEU A 90 -24.20 -4.53 26.90
CA LEU A 90 -24.71 -5.16 25.69
C LEU A 90 -25.45 -4.15 24.81
N ALA A 91 -25.34 -4.32 23.49
CA ALA A 91 -26.11 -3.51 22.56
C ALA A 91 -27.62 -3.80 22.72
N PRO A 92 -28.49 -2.77 22.69
CA PRO A 92 -29.93 -3.00 22.56
C PRO A 92 -30.27 -3.75 21.27
N GLU A 93 -31.48 -4.33 21.22
CA GLU A 93 -31.98 -4.99 20.01
C GLU A 93 -31.95 -4.03 18.80
N GLY A 94 -31.55 -4.56 17.64
CA GLY A 94 -31.40 -3.77 16.42
C GLY A 94 -30.18 -2.84 16.40
N GLN A 95 -29.36 -2.83 17.45
CA GLN A 95 -28.11 -2.08 17.51
C GLN A 95 -26.89 -2.98 17.67
N LYS A 96 -25.72 -2.40 17.40
CA LYS A 96 -24.41 -3.02 17.55
C LYS A 96 -23.41 -2.01 18.10
N ARG A 97 -22.42 -2.50 18.82
CA ARG A 97 -21.29 -1.74 19.34
C ARG A 97 -20.12 -1.83 18.39
N VAL A 98 -19.46 -0.71 18.18
CA VAL A 98 -18.27 -0.63 17.32
C VAL A 98 -17.25 0.29 17.97
N ALA A 99 -15.99 -0.15 18.03
CA ALA A 99 -14.86 0.70 18.37
C ALA A 99 -14.36 1.39 17.11
N VAL A 100 -14.22 2.71 17.16
CA VAL A 100 -13.68 3.53 16.07
C VAL A 100 -12.35 4.10 16.49
N VAL A 101 -11.30 3.75 15.75
CA VAL A 101 -9.95 4.29 15.94
C VAL A 101 -9.66 5.27 14.81
N ILE A 102 -9.32 6.51 15.16
CA ILE A 102 -8.86 7.54 14.23
C ILE A 102 -7.45 7.91 14.61
N ASP A 103 -6.50 7.59 13.73
CA ASP A 103 -5.08 7.77 13.92
C ASP A 103 -4.53 8.76 12.87
N PRO A 104 -4.29 10.03 13.25
CA PRO A 104 -3.73 11.04 12.34
C PRO A 104 -2.31 10.77 11.85
N GLY A 105 -1.68 9.68 12.30
CA GLY A 105 -0.31 9.34 11.94
C GLY A 105 0.73 10.24 12.64
N PRO A 106 2.03 9.99 12.38
CA PRO A 106 3.09 10.77 12.97
C PRO A 106 3.14 12.20 12.41
N ALA A 107 3.57 13.17 13.22
CA ALA A 107 3.71 14.57 12.81
C ALA A 107 4.55 14.78 11.54
N GLY A 108 5.54 13.92 11.29
CA GLY A 108 6.42 14.01 10.11
C GLY A 108 5.71 13.82 8.76
N ILE A 109 4.47 13.35 8.73
CA ILE A 109 3.68 13.20 7.50
C ILE A 109 2.49 14.16 7.44
N ALA A 110 2.29 15.03 8.43
CA ALA A 110 1.22 16.01 8.37
C ALA A 110 1.47 17.01 7.22
N PRO A 111 0.41 17.58 6.61
CA PRO A 111 0.57 18.66 5.65
C PRO A 111 1.31 19.86 6.25
N VAL A 112 1.97 20.63 5.39
CA VAL A 112 2.80 21.76 5.82
C VAL A 112 1.95 22.78 6.58
N GLY A 113 2.40 23.14 7.80
CA GLY A 113 1.70 24.10 8.65
C GLY A 113 0.54 23.49 9.45
N GLU A 114 0.24 22.21 9.27
CA GLU A 114 -0.76 21.50 10.06
C GLU A 114 -0.10 20.68 11.17
N THR A 115 -0.75 20.62 12.34
CA THR A 115 -0.35 19.72 13.44
C THR A 115 -1.39 18.62 13.55
N PRO A 116 -1.02 17.33 13.52
CA PRO A 116 -1.99 16.26 13.66
C PRO A 116 -2.63 16.31 15.06
N PRO A 117 -3.94 16.07 15.18
CA PRO A 117 -4.57 15.89 16.48
C PRO A 117 -4.08 14.60 17.16
N GLN A 118 -4.49 14.40 18.41
CA GLN A 118 -4.23 13.14 19.09
C GLN A 118 -5.00 11.99 18.43
N LEU A 119 -4.42 10.80 18.49
CA LEU A 119 -5.14 9.57 18.16
C LEU A 119 -6.34 9.42 19.10
N THR A 120 -7.50 9.08 18.55
CA THR A 120 -8.72 8.86 19.33
C THR A 120 -9.27 7.46 19.14
N THR A 121 -9.77 6.89 20.23
CA THR A 121 -10.62 5.69 20.24
C THR A 121 -11.98 6.08 20.79
N THR A 122 -13.04 5.80 20.04
CA THR A 122 -14.42 6.07 20.46
C THR A 122 -15.27 4.82 20.33
N CYS A 123 -15.98 4.44 21.38
CA CYS A 123 -16.91 3.32 21.39
C CYS A 123 -18.32 3.84 21.11
N VAL A 124 -18.97 3.34 20.07
CA VAL A 124 -20.32 3.77 19.70
C VAL A 124 -21.28 2.60 19.62
N THR A 125 -22.54 2.87 19.95
CA THR A 125 -23.65 1.96 19.67
C THR A 125 -24.46 2.54 18.51
N VAL A 126 -24.68 1.75 17.47
CA VAL A 126 -25.24 2.18 16.17
C VAL A 126 -26.24 1.14 15.67
N PRO A 127 -27.14 1.46 14.71
CA PRO A 127 -27.97 0.47 14.05
C PRO A 127 -27.15 -0.71 13.48
N THR A 128 -27.68 -1.94 13.55
CA THR A 128 -27.00 -3.13 13.02
C THR A 128 -26.71 -3.04 11.52
N THR A 129 -27.44 -2.22 10.77
CA THR A 129 -27.25 -1.99 9.34
C THR A 129 -26.16 -0.98 8.99
N ASP A 130 -25.68 -0.15 9.94
CA ASP A 130 -24.67 0.89 9.66
C ASP A 130 -23.34 0.27 9.18
N ASN A 131 -22.89 0.62 7.98
CA ASN A 131 -21.57 0.24 7.46
C ASN A 131 -20.45 1.05 8.11
N GLY A 132 -19.18 0.68 7.90
CA GLY A 132 -18.02 1.36 8.48
C GLY A 132 -18.01 2.87 8.24
N LEU A 133 -18.49 3.33 7.08
CA LEU A 133 -18.58 4.76 6.78
C LEU A 133 -19.64 5.47 7.63
N ARG A 134 -20.84 4.89 7.75
CA ARG A 134 -21.90 5.41 8.63
C ARG A 134 -21.45 5.44 10.08
N VAL A 135 -20.70 4.43 10.52
CA VAL A 135 -20.12 4.37 11.86
C VAL A 135 -19.15 5.53 12.09
N LEU A 136 -18.20 5.77 11.17
CA LEU A 136 -17.27 6.90 11.27
C LEU A 136 -18.00 8.24 11.34
N GLN A 137 -19.07 8.41 10.54
CA GLN A 137 -19.91 9.62 10.55
C GLN A 137 -20.61 9.88 11.90
N ARG A 138 -20.69 8.89 12.80
CA ARG A 138 -21.21 9.11 14.16
C ARG A 138 -20.23 9.79 15.10
N VAL A 139 -18.94 9.72 14.81
CA VAL A 139 -17.88 10.16 15.74
C VAL A 139 -17.03 11.31 15.21
N ALA A 140 -17.05 11.58 13.90
CA ALA A 140 -16.26 12.63 13.30
C ALA A 140 -16.94 13.26 12.10
N GLU A 141 -16.72 14.56 11.94
CA GLU A 141 -17.04 15.26 10.70
C GLU A 141 -16.07 14.82 9.58
N LEU A 142 -16.63 14.63 8.39
CA LEU A 142 -15.89 14.12 7.24
C LEU A 142 -15.92 15.13 6.09
N ARG A 143 -14.75 15.34 5.49
CA ARG A 143 -14.62 16.05 4.21
C ARG A 143 -14.29 15.05 3.12
N PHE A 144 -14.99 15.11 1.99
CA PHE A 144 -14.80 14.20 0.87
C PHE A 144 -14.27 14.90 -0.36
N HIS A 145 -13.49 14.16 -1.14
CA HIS A 145 -13.17 14.50 -2.53
C HIS A 145 -14.29 14.01 -3.45
N SER A 146 -14.39 14.57 -4.66
CA SER A 146 -15.37 14.13 -5.66
C SER A 146 -15.21 12.66 -6.09
N SER A 147 -14.03 12.07 -5.86
CA SER A 147 -13.76 10.64 -6.09
C SER A 147 -14.36 9.71 -5.02
N GLY A 148 -14.96 10.25 -3.96
CA GLY A 148 -15.46 9.49 -2.82
C GLY A 148 -14.40 9.15 -1.77
N LEU A 149 -13.15 9.58 -1.94
CA LEU A 149 -12.11 9.47 -0.91
C LEU A 149 -12.33 10.49 0.20
N ILE A 150 -12.00 10.11 1.43
CA ILE A 150 -12.01 11.00 2.59
C ILE A 150 -10.77 11.91 2.52
N CYS A 151 -11.00 13.21 2.43
CA CYS A 151 -9.95 14.23 2.53
C CYS A 151 -9.53 14.47 3.97
N GLY A 152 -10.49 14.56 4.89
CA GLY A 152 -10.22 14.85 6.29
C GLY A 152 -11.26 14.23 7.23
N ILE A 153 -10.80 13.89 8.43
CA ILE A 153 -11.59 13.34 9.53
C ILE A 153 -11.36 14.24 10.75
N GLY A 154 -12.43 14.74 11.36
CA GLY A 154 -12.34 15.59 12.55
C GLY A 154 -11.50 16.86 12.33
N GLY A 155 -11.54 17.41 11.11
CA GLY A 155 -10.78 18.59 10.73
C GLY A 155 -9.33 18.34 10.26
N PHE A 156 -8.84 17.10 10.27
CA PHE A 156 -7.47 16.77 9.82
C PHE A 156 -7.43 15.81 8.61
N PRO A 157 -6.61 16.11 7.58
CA PRO A 157 -6.12 17.45 7.25
C PRO A 157 -7.23 18.47 7.02
N ALA A 158 -6.92 19.72 7.33
CA ALA A 158 -7.84 20.84 7.16
C ALA A 158 -8.13 21.09 5.68
N SER A 159 -7.10 21.05 4.82
CA SER A 159 -7.24 21.49 3.42
C SER A 159 -6.91 20.42 2.38
N GLU A 160 -5.90 19.57 2.62
CA GLU A 160 -5.42 18.62 1.61
C GLU A 160 -6.42 17.47 1.33
N CYS A 161 -6.42 16.93 0.12
CA CYS A 161 -7.13 15.70 -0.25
C CYS A 161 -6.16 14.69 -0.90
N PRO A 162 -6.43 13.37 -0.81
CA PRO A 162 -5.64 12.33 -1.45
C PRO A 162 -5.35 12.60 -2.92
N GLY A 163 -4.13 12.32 -3.36
CA GLY A 163 -3.71 12.48 -4.76
C GLY A 163 -3.42 13.92 -5.19
N GLN A 164 -3.67 14.93 -4.33
CA GLN A 164 -3.00 16.21 -4.48
C GLN A 164 -1.57 16.01 -4.01
N SER A 165 -0.62 16.02 -4.95
CA SER A 165 0.79 15.85 -4.62
C SER A 165 1.15 16.84 -3.52
N ALA A 166 1.85 16.39 -2.49
CA ALA A 166 2.61 17.27 -1.64
C ALA A 166 3.49 18.10 -2.56
N ARG A 167 3.13 19.35 -2.84
CA ARG A 167 4.04 20.26 -3.52
C ARG A 167 5.18 20.40 -2.53
N ARG A 168 6.24 19.60 -2.70
CA ARG A 168 7.55 19.90 -2.12
C ARG A 168 7.77 21.36 -2.51
N PRO A 169 7.93 22.30 -1.56
CA PRO A 169 8.26 23.66 -1.95
C PRO A 169 9.46 23.52 -2.87
N SER A 170 9.26 23.89 -4.13
CA SER A 170 10.33 24.00 -5.09
C SER A 170 11.21 25.08 -4.49
N THR A 171 12.26 24.68 -3.77
CA THR A 171 13.39 25.55 -3.52
C THR A 171 14.07 25.75 -4.87
N SER A 172 13.40 26.49 -5.75
CA SER A 172 14.08 27.36 -6.69
C SER A 172 14.57 28.52 -5.83
N ALA A 173 15.59 28.25 -5.01
CA ALA A 173 16.43 29.32 -4.54
C ALA A 173 16.94 30.01 -5.80
N PRO A 174 16.74 31.32 -5.99
CA PRO A 174 17.50 32.02 -7.00
C PRO A 174 18.97 31.80 -6.67
N VAL A 175 19.73 31.28 -7.63
CA VAL A 175 21.18 31.21 -7.57
C VAL A 175 21.66 32.65 -7.42
N THR A 176 21.83 33.08 -6.16
CA THR A 176 22.52 34.32 -5.84
C THR A 176 23.98 33.96 -5.95
N THR A 177 24.59 34.40 -7.04
CA THR A 177 26.03 34.36 -7.26
C THR A 177 26.71 34.98 -6.04
N ALA A 178 27.39 34.15 -5.24
CA ALA A 178 28.18 34.62 -4.12
C ALA A 178 29.32 35.52 -4.64
N PRO A 179 29.55 36.71 -4.09
CA PRO A 179 30.78 37.46 -4.32
C PRO A 179 31.94 36.71 -3.67
N ALA A 180 33.07 36.66 -4.38
CA ALA A 180 34.32 36.09 -3.89
C ALA A 180 34.72 36.70 -2.53
N ALA A 181 34.97 35.85 -1.55
CA ALA A 181 35.57 36.24 -0.27
C ALA A 181 37.07 36.51 -0.46
N PRO A 182 37.65 37.55 0.17
CA PRO A 182 39.10 37.69 0.27
C PRO A 182 39.66 36.83 1.41
N ASP A 183 40.91 36.42 1.22
CA ASP A 183 41.73 35.61 2.13
C ASP A 183 41.75 36.11 3.59
N ALA A 184 41.74 35.16 4.52
CA ALA A 184 42.19 35.39 5.89
C ALA A 184 43.12 34.24 6.33
N ALA A 185 44.22 34.65 6.94
CA ALA A 185 45.43 33.90 7.21
C ALA A 185 45.31 32.83 8.32
N THR A 186 46.24 31.87 8.23
CA THR A 186 47.00 31.09 9.25
C THR A 186 46.76 31.49 10.72
N VAL A 187 46.65 30.60 11.72
CA VAL A 187 47.65 29.68 12.35
C VAL A 187 46.93 28.72 13.37
N PRO A 188 47.59 27.79 14.12
CA PRO A 188 47.85 26.37 13.85
C PRO A 188 47.14 25.35 14.79
N GLU A 189 47.39 24.07 14.47
CA GLU A 189 47.15 22.80 15.18
C GLU A 189 47.59 22.76 16.67
N PRO A 190 47.05 21.82 17.46
CA PRO A 190 47.96 20.76 17.94
C PRO A 190 47.42 19.32 17.86
N ALA A 191 48.36 18.43 17.50
CA ALA A 191 48.47 17.01 17.77
C ALA A 191 47.93 16.57 19.16
N GLY A 192 47.52 15.33 19.41
CA GLY A 192 47.56 14.09 18.63
C GLY A 192 47.14 12.91 19.53
N VAL A 193 46.76 11.79 18.88
CA VAL A 193 46.94 10.37 19.25
C VAL A 193 46.53 9.95 20.70
N THR A 194 45.64 8.97 20.92
CA THR A 194 45.99 7.54 20.85
C THR A 194 44.75 6.64 20.94
N ALA A 195 44.71 5.63 20.07
CA ALA A 195 43.78 4.52 20.10
C ALA A 195 44.12 3.53 21.23
N THR A 196 43.12 2.98 21.91
CA THR A 196 43.32 1.78 22.74
C THR A 196 42.28 0.72 22.39
N ARG A 197 42.81 -0.41 21.92
CA ARG A 197 42.14 -1.67 21.62
C ARG A 197 42.05 -2.47 22.92
N THR A 198 40.85 -2.87 23.34
CA THR A 198 40.70 -3.89 24.39
C THR A 198 39.91 -5.06 23.83
N ARG A 199 40.58 -6.21 23.78
CA ARG A 199 40.07 -7.56 23.53
C ARG A 199 39.76 -8.19 24.89
N SER A 200 38.57 -8.75 25.05
CA SER A 200 38.30 -9.88 25.97
C SER A 200 37.04 -10.63 25.51
N GLY A 201 37.17 -11.92 25.19
CA GLY A 201 36.06 -12.90 25.26
C GLY A 201 35.83 -13.36 26.71
N PRO A 202 35.02 -14.40 27.03
CA PRO A 202 34.55 -15.49 26.17
C PRO A 202 33.03 -15.85 26.30
N THR A 203 32.61 -16.84 25.49
CA THR A 203 31.34 -17.61 25.50
C THR A 203 31.13 -18.43 26.80
N PRO A 204 29.88 -18.74 27.19
CA PRO A 204 29.28 -20.06 26.88
C PRO A 204 27.78 -19.95 26.49
N GLU A 205 27.33 -20.61 25.43
CA GLU A 205 26.75 -21.97 25.41
C GLU A 205 25.56 -22.17 26.35
N SER A 206 24.36 -22.24 25.78
CA SER A 206 23.19 -22.88 26.38
C SER A 206 22.30 -23.46 25.29
N THR A 207 22.40 -24.78 25.17
CA THR A 207 21.53 -25.77 24.56
C THR A 207 20.04 -25.42 24.55
N PRO A 208 19.31 -25.84 23.50
CA PRO A 208 18.01 -26.48 23.76
C PRO A 208 17.81 -27.74 22.93
N THR A 209 17.46 -28.86 23.58
CA THR A 209 16.63 -30.00 23.10
C THR A 209 16.48 -30.95 24.30
N PRO A 210 15.25 -31.33 24.75
CA PRO A 210 14.52 -32.47 24.17
C PRO A 210 12.99 -32.27 24.01
N THR A 211 12.40 -32.59 22.85
CA THR A 211 11.59 -33.81 22.57
C THR A 211 10.07 -33.52 22.63
N PRO A 212 9.18 -34.44 22.24
CA PRO A 212 8.50 -34.52 20.94
C PRO A 212 6.98 -34.26 21.07
N SER A 213 6.28 -33.99 19.98
CA SER A 213 4.85 -34.36 19.92
C SER A 213 4.38 -34.62 18.50
N LEU A 214 4.07 -35.90 18.31
CA LEU A 214 3.40 -36.52 17.20
C LEU A 214 1.94 -36.03 17.12
N ARG A 215 1.50 -35.74 15.89
CA ARG A 215 0.31 -36.32 15.21
C ARG A 215 -0.39 -35.27 14.35
N SER A 216 -0.28 -35.48 13.06
CA SER A 216 -1.27 -35.07 12.08
C SER A 216 -2.59 -35.81 12.33
N PRO A 217 -3.74 -35.14 12.27
CA PRO A 217 -4.99 -35.78 11.88
C PRO A 217 -5.27 -35.52 10.40
N THR A 218 -5.33 -36.61 9.65
CA THR A 218 -6.01 -36.73 8.36
C THR A 218 -7.49 -36.41 8.53
N PRO A 219 -8.14 -35.64 7.64
CA PRO A 219 -9.59 -35.72 7.50
C PRO A 219 -9.92 -36.93 6.62
N THR A 220 -10.43 -37.98 7.26
CA THR A 220 -11.08 -39.11 6.61
C THR A 220 -12.39 -38.66 5.98
N ASP A 221 -12.54 -39.04 4.71
CA ASP A 221 -13.75 -39.24 3.94
C ASP A 221 -14.99 -39.55 4.81
N THR A 222 -16.02 -38.71 4.73
CA THR A 222 -17.39 -39.12 5.06
C THR A 222 -18.33 -38.53 4.02
N ARG A 223 -18.74 -39.43 3.13
CA ARG A 223 -19.84 -39.31 2.17
C ARG A 223 -21.10 -38.65 2.76
N SER A 224 -21.63 -37.72 1.97
CA SER A 224 -23.06 -37.51 1.62
C SER A 224 -24.00 -38.71 1.89
N PRO A 225 -25.33 -38.54 2.11
CA PRO A 225 -26.16 -37.71 1.22
C PRO A 225 -27.41 -37.04 1.85
N VAL A 226 -27.74 -35.80 1.45
CA VAL A 226 -29.13 -35.40 1.25
C VAL A 226 -29.18 -34.50 0.01
N ALA A 227 -29.66 -35.08 -1.09
CA ALA A 227 -29.97 -34.39 -2.32
C ALA A 227 -31.30 -33.63 -2.13
N LEU A 228 -31.24 -32.31 -2.16
CA LEU A 228 -32.39 -31.47 -2.50
C LEU A 228 -32.15 -30.96 -3.93
N ALA A 229 -33.05 -31.37 -4.81
CA ALA A 229 -33.07 -31.04 -6.23
C ALA A 229 -33.12 -29.51 -6.43
N LEU A 230 -32.17 -28.99 -7.19
CA LEU A 230 -32.25 -27.67 -7.82
C LEU A 230 -32.83 -27.83 -9.23
N PRO A 231 -33.72 -26.94 -9.69
CA PRO A 231 -34.16 -26.91 -11.07
C PRO A 231 -33.03 -26.49 -12.01
N GLU A 232 -32.97 -27.19 -13.14
CA GLU A 232 -32.06 -27.02 -14.26
C GLU A 232 -32.48 -25.85 -15.16
N SER A 233 -31.48 -25.28 -15.86
CA SER A 233 -31.54 -24.34 -17.01
C SER A 233 -31.83 -22.86 -16.67
N SER A 234 -31.15 -21.84 -17.22
CA SER A 234 -30.53 -21.71 -18.55
C SER A 234 -29.45 -20.62 -18.62
N ASP A 235 -28.60 -20.78 -19.66
CA ASP A 235 -27.83 -19.78 -20.42
C ASP A 235 -26.40 -19.38 -20.00
N PRO A 236 -25.37 -19.73 -20.82
CA PRO A 236 -24.07 -19.06 -20.77
C PRO A 236 -24.20 -17.66 -21.39
N ALA A 237 -23.85 -16.65 -20.62
CA ALA A 237 -23.63 -15.30 -21.13
C ALA A 237 -22.64 -15.36 -22.30
N SER A 238 -23.08 -14.87 -23.46
CA SER A 238 -22.23 -14.67 -24.62
C SER A 238 -21.11 -13.70 -24.25
N ASP A 239 -19.86 -14.13 -24.42
CA ASP A 239 -18.71 -13.22 -24.38
C ASP A 239 -18.93 -12.08 -25.37
N PRO A 240 -18.80 -10.80 -24.96
CA PRO A 240 -18.85 -9.70 -25.91
C PRO A 240 -17.64 -9.82 -26.86
N ALA A 241 -17.93 -9.86 -28.16
CA ALA A 241 -16.90 -9.86 -29.20
C ALA A 241 -15.92 -8.69 -28.98
N PRO A 242 -14.60 -8.91 -29.05
CA PRO A 242 -13.62 -7.86 -28.87
C PRO A 242 -13.79 -6.78 -29.94
N PRO A 243 -13.60 -5.50 -29.61
CA PRO A 243 -13.73 -4.40 -30.57
C PRO A 243 -12.76 -4.56 -31.75
N PRO A 244 -13.15 -4.18 -32.98
CA PRO A 244 -12.44 -4.52 -34.22
C PRO A 244 -11.01 -3.95 -34.32
N TRP A 245 -10.62 -3.02 -33.45
CA TRP A 245 -9.24 -2.53 -33.38
C TRP A 245 -8.25 -3.56 -32.79
N LEU A 246 -8.71 -4.56 -32.02
CA LEU A 246 -7.85 -5.61 -31.49
C LEU A 246 -7.37 -6.60 -32.57
N ALA A 247 -8.15 -6.81 -33.64
CA ALA A 247 -7.74 -7.62 -34.78
C ALA A 247 -6.68 -6.90 -35.66
N ALA A 248 -6.70 -5.57 -35.70
CA ALA A 248 -5.76 -4.77 -36.49
C ALA A 248 -4.31 -4.83 -35.94
N ILE A 249 -4.15 -4.99 -34.62
CA ILE A 249 -2.83 -5.11 -33.98
C ILE A 249 -2.19 -6.49 -34.25
N GLY A 250 -3.00 -7.56 -34.30
CA GLY A 250 -2.50 -8.91 -34.58
C GLY A 250 -2.00 -9.10 -36.03
N VAL A 251 -2.72 -8.55 -37.01
CA VAL A 251 -2.39 -8.71 -38.44
C VAL A 251 -1.15 -7.90 -38.84
N THR A 252 -0.95 -6.71 -38.25
CA THR A 252 0.24 -5.88 -38.52
C THR A 252 1.53 -6.48 -37.97
N MET A 253 1.47 -7.12 -36.79
CA MET A 253 2.62 -7.83 -36.21
C MET A 253 3.03 -9.07 -37.02
N ILE A 254 2.06 -9.84 -37.54
CA ILE A 254 2.36 -11.04 -38.34
C ILE A 254 2.93 -10.67 -39.72
N ALA A 255 2.42 -9.60 -40.35
CA ALA A 255 2.95 -9.10 -41.63
C ALA A 255 4.39 -8.56 -41.49
N ALA A 256 4.70 -7.87 -40.38
CA ALA A 256 6.06 -7.40 -40.10
C ALA A 256 7.05 -8.58 -39.90
N LEU A 257 6.62 -9.63 -39.19
CA LEU A 257 7.44 -10.84 -38.97
C LEU A 257 7.68 -11.64 -40.26
N LEU A 258 6.68 -11.77 -41.13
CA LEU A 258 6.83 -12.44 -42.43
C LEU A 258 7.68 -11.62 -43.42
N GLY A 259 7.53 -10.29 -43.43
CA GLY A 259 8.36 -9.39 -44.23
C GLY A 259 9.84 -9.48 -43.85
N LEU A 260 10.14 -9.56 -42.54
CA LEU A 260 11.50 -9.72 -42.03
C LEU A 260 12.10 -11.08 -42.44
N ALA A 261 11.30 -12.16 -42.40
CA ALA A 261 11.76 -13.50 -42.80
C ALA A 261 12.08 -13.60 -44.30
N ILE A 262 11.32 -12.91 -45.17
CA ILE A 262 11.58 -12.89 -46.62
C ILE A 262 12.84 -12.08 -46.95
N LEU A 263 13.07 -10.95 -46.27
CA LEU A 263 14.29 -10.16 -46.47
C LEU A 263 15.55 -10.93 -46.05
N VAL A 264 15.50 -11.66 -44.93
CA VAL A 264 16.62 -12.49 -44.45
C VAL A 264 16.94 -13.64 -45.42
N ARG A 265 15.94 -14.17 -46.13
CA ARG A 265 16.12 -15.27 -47.08
C ARG A 265 16.71 -14.81 -48.43
N ARG A 266 16.42 -13.58 -48.86
CA ARG A 266 16.98 -12.99 -50.09
C ARG A 266 18.42 -12.46 -49.93
N GLY A 267 18.87 -12.16 -48.71
CA GLY A 267 20.25 -11.72 -48.46
C GLY A 267 21.28 -12.84 -48.30
N ARG A 268 20.88 -14.11 -48.46
CA ARG A 268 21.75 -15.30 -48.35
C ARG A 268 21.91 -16.09 -49.65
N GLY A 269 21.38 -15.57 -50.76
CA GLY A 269 21.62 -16.09 -52.12
C GLY A 269 22.79 -15.37 -52.79
#